data_AF-A0A0D3DG21-F1
#
_entry.id   AF-A0A0D3DG21-F1
#
_cell.length_a   1.000
_cell.length_b   1.000
_cell.length_c   1.000
_cell.angle_alpha   90.00
_cell.angle_beta   90.00
_cell.angle_gamma   90.00
#
_symmetry.space_group_name_H-M   'P 1'
#
loop_
_entity.id
_entity.type
_entity.pdbx_description
1 polymer ?
#
loop_
_entity_poly.entity_id
_entity_poly.type
_entity_poly.pdbx_seq_one_letter_code
_entity_poly.pdbx_strand_id
1 'polypeptide(L)'
;MCIPTLWPMERLRLIPKGRCSPRIDPLSGWIEPETCWRLSPVSLPLDHNHPIAARKASRQYMEMVDNSYLTSSDEVHKLMLRTESTFIEHFSNSNRSQGKNLLRSKANKERHRITFSTGFFFGCSISLIIALVLIIHARNIMGTPGQITYMETMFPLYRFFGFVVLHVIMYAANIYFWKIYRVNYSFIFGFKQGTELGYRHVLLLSFGLGTFSLCAALLNLDMEMDSQTKDYKTFSELIPLFLLALVIAITLCPFNILYRSSRFFFLTALFRCIAAPFYTVNLPDFFLADQLTSQAQALRSLEFYICYYGFGDFRQRRRNTCRSNGVLTTFYFIVAVIPYWLRLLQCIRRIIEEKDRMHGYNAIKYLLTIVAACLRTAYTLNRGATWNIAAWVFSGVATLYATYWDIVVDWGLLQIGCKNSFLRDKLLVPHKTVYYAAMVLNVLLRLVWLQTVLDLKFSFLHRETLVALLACLEIIRRGIWNFFRLENEHLNNVGKFRAFKTVPLPFNYQEDRDQDN
;
A
#
# COMPACT_ATOMS: atom_id res chain seq x y z
N MET A 1 28.43 -53.54 -29.43
CA MET A 1 27.68 -54.67 -28.84
C MET A 1 28.36 -55.00 -27.51
N CYS A 2 27.60 -54.97 -26.40
CA CYS A 2 27.90 -55.48 -25.05
C CYS A 2 29.16 -55.00 -24.26
N ILE A 3 28.93 -54.10 -23.28
CA ILE A 3 29.20 -54.10 -21.80
C ILE A 3 29.96 -55.36 -21.24
N PRO A 4 30.74 -55.39 -20.09
CA PRO A 4 30.97 -54.42 -18.98
C PRO A 4 32.41 -54.19 -18.42
N THR A 5 32.44 -53.17 -17.56
CA THR A 5 33.24 -52.81 -16.37
C THR A 5 34.06 -53.84 -15.56
N LEU A 6 35.23 -53.39 -15.06
CA LEU A 6 35.95 -53.87 -13.86
C LEU A 6 36.65 -52.68 -13.15
N TRP A 7 36.48 -52.58 -11.82
CA TRP A 7 37.16 -51.71 -10.82
C TRP A 7 38.70 -52.07 -10.77
N PRO A 8 39.68 -51.30 -10.18
CA PRO A 8 39.57 -50.85 -8.80
C PRO A 8 40.29 -49.58 -8.24
N MET A 9 39.93 -49.32 -6.97
CA MET A 9 40.49 -48.44 -5.93
C MET A 9 42.02 -48.26 -5.90
N GLU A 10 42.47 -47.06 -5.47
CA GLU A 10 43.59 -46.78 -4.54
C GLU A 10 43.74 -45.24 -4.42
N ARG A 11 44.18 -44.56 -3.34
CA ARG A 11 44.50 -44.83 -1.93
C ARG A 11 44.68 -43.44 -1.28
N LEU A 12 44.30 -43.32 -0.01
CA LEU A 12 44.40 -42.16 0.89
C LEU A 12 45.74 -41.37 0.87
N ARG A 13 45.68 -40.04 1.05
CA ARG A 13 46.65 -39.27 1.88
C ARG A 13 46.00 -38.08 2.59
N LEU A 14 46.06 -38.12 3.93
CA LEU A 14 45.92 -37.01 4.86
C LEU A 14 47.27 -36.27 4.97
N ILE A 15 47.28 -34.93 4.92
CA ILE A 15 48.38 -34.09 5.44
C ILE A 15 47.77 -32.87 6.17
N PRO A 16 48.27 -32.47 7.36
CA PRO A 16 47.63 -31.49 8.24
C PRO A 16 48.16 -30.05 8.10
N LYS A 17 47.39 -29.13 8.72
CA LYS A 17 47.54 -27.67 8.94
C LYS A 17 48.93 -27.05 8.67
N GLY A 18 48.94 -26.02 7.80
CA GLY A 18 50.00 -25.01 7.69
C GLY A 18 49.42 -23.64 7.34
N ARG A 19 49.81 -22.60 8.11
CA ARG A 19 49.49 -21.18 7.92
C ARG A 19 49.95 -20.68 6.54
N CYS A 20 49.10 -19.96 5.81
CA CYS A 20 49.53 -19.07 4.72
C CYS A 20 48.83 -17.70 4.81
N SER A 21 49.66 -16.68 5.01
CA SER A 21 49.38 -15.25 4.80
C SER A 21 49.14 -14.98 3.30
N PRO A 22 48.30 -14.00 2.90
CA PRO A 22 47.83 -13.89 1.52
C PRO A 22 48.89 -13.21 0.64
N ARG A 23 49.34 -13.92 -0.40
CA ARG A 23 49.99 -13.32 -1.57
C ARG A 23 48.94 -13.27 -2.67
N ILE A 24 48.59 -12.06 -3.08
CA ILE A 24 47.68 -11.77 -4.18
C ILE A 24 48.45 -12.02 -5.48
N ASP A 25 47.93 -12.89 -6.35
CA ASP A 25 48.18 -12.79 -7.78
C ASP A 25 46.88 -12.98 -8.57
N PRO A 26 46.65 -12.21 -9.64
CA PRO A 26 45.35 -12.09 -10.29
C PRO A 26 45.37 -12.85 -11.62
N LEU A 27 44.76 -14.03 -11.70
CA LEU A 27 44.26 -14.67 -12.95
C LEU A 27 43.96 -16.14 -12.67
N SER A 28 42.67 -16.44 -12.44
CA SER A 28 41.96 -17.74 -12.48
C SER A 28 40.99 -17.89 -11.31
N GLY A 29 39.87 -17.17 -11.36
CA GLY A 29 38.82 -17.21 -10.35
C GLY A 29 37.65 -18.10 -10.74
N TRP A 30 37.82 -19.42 -10.67
CA TRP A 30 36.69 -20.34 -10.54
C TRP A 30 36.80 -21.02 -9.17
N ILE A 31 36.14 -20.40 -8.18
CA ILE A 31 35.91 -20.99 -6.86
C ILE A 31 34.40 -21.14 -6.72
N GLU A 32 33.96 -22.36 -6.39
CA GLU A 32 32.57 -22.78 -6.26
C GLU A 32 31.74 -21.87 -5.34
N PRO A 33 30.50 -21.46 -5.72
CA PRO A 33 29.70 -20.52 -4.93
C PRO A 33 28.78 -21.17 -3.87
N GLU A 34 28.84 -22.47 -3.63
CA GLU A 34 27.78 -23.24 -2.95
C GLU A 34 27.53 -22.83 -1.47
N THR A 35 28.54 -22.33 -0.75
CA THR A 35 28.42 -21.97 0.67
C THR A 35 27.96 -20.53 0.91
N CYS A 36 28.22 -19.61 -0.02
CA CYS A 36 27.97 -18.18 0.18
C CYS A 36 26.46 -17.82 0.10
N TRP A 37 25.65 -18.64 -0.56
CA TRP A 37 24.23 -18.33 -0.81
C TRP A 37 23.30 -18.65 0.37
N ARG A 38 23.68 -19.55 1.29
CA ARG A 38 22.76 -20.06 2.33
C ARG A 38 22.52 -19.09 3.50
N LEU A 39 23.36 -18.06 3.66
CA LEU A 39 23.24 -17.01 4.69
C LEU A 39 22.86 -15.62 4.11
N SER A 40 22.49 -15.54 2.82
CA SER A 40 22.09 -14.30 2.14
C SER A 40 21.08 -13.41 2.89
N PRO A 41 20.07 -13.92 3.64
CA PRO A 41 19.12 -13.05 4.34
C PRO A 41 19.78 -12.18 5.43
N VAL A 42 20.97 -12.58 5.89
CA VAL A 42 21.66 -12.01 7.04
C VAL A 42 22.77 -11.02 6.62
N SER A 43 23.37 -11.20 5.44
CA SER A 43 24.45 -10.34 4.88
C SER A 43 23.96 -9.14 4.05
N LEU A 44 22.69 -9.17 3.60
CA LEU A 44 21.99 -8.07 2.91
C LEU A 44 21.95 -6.69 3.60
N PRO A 45 22.03 -6.54 4.95
CA PRO A 45 21.89 -5.23 5.61
C PRO A 45 23.05 -4.27 5.36
N LEU A 46 24.24 -4.78 5.06
CA LEU A 46 25.46 -3.97 5.08
C LEU A 46 25.66 -3.22 3.77
N ASP A 47 25.44 -3.85 2.62
CA ASP A 47 25.72 -3.24 1.31
C ASP A 47 24.89 -2.00 0.96
N HIS A 48 23.77 -1.76 1.64
CA HIS A 48 22.82 -0.72 1.23
C HIS A 48 23.10 0.70 1.74
N ASN A 49 23.85 0.88 2.83
CA ASN A 49 23.92 2.19 3.52
C ASN A 49 25.25 2.95 3.39
N HIS A 50 26.34 2.37 2.90
CA HIS A 50 27.56 3.08 2.47
C HIS A 50 28.57 2.06 1.93
N PRO A 51 28.89 1.99 0.63
CA PRO A 51 29.59 0.83 0.04
C PRO A 51 30.99 0.55 0.61
N ILE A 52 31.64 1.54 1.23
CA ILE A 52 32.98 1.40 1.82
C ILE A 52 32.92 0.97 3.29
N ALA A 53 31.99 1.52 4.09
CA ALA A 53 31.79 1.13 5.49
C ALA A 53 31.09 -0.24 5.60
N ALA A 54 30.15 -0.51 4.69
CA ALA A 54 29.45 -1.78 4.50
C ALA A 54 30.39 -2.98 4.36
N ARG A 55 31.42 -2.87 3.50
CA ARG A 55 32.34 -3.97 3.23
C ARG A 55 33.16 -4.38 4.44
N LYS A 56 33.56 -3.40 5.27
CA LYS A 56 34.39 -3.65 6.46
C LYS A 56 33.56 -4.27 7.60
N ALA A 57 32.34 -3.77 7.82
CA ALA A 57 31.42 -4.30 8.82
C ALA A 57 30.77 -5.64 8.38
N SER A 58 30.57 -5.86 7.07
CA SER A 58 30.12 -7.16 6.52
C SER A 58 31.07 -8.28 6.87
N ARG A 59 32.39 -8.06 6.74
CA ARG A 59 33.37 -9.08 7.11
C ARG A 59 33.33 -9.44 8.59
N GLN A 60 33.30 -8.45 9.47
CA GLN A 60 33.23 -8.67 10.93
C GLN A 60 31.91 -9.32 11.35
N TYR A 61 30.81 -8.96 10.69
CA TYR A 61 29.50 -9.53 10.96
C TYR A 61 29.38 -10.97 10.44
N MET A 62 29.90 -11.26 9.25
CA MET A 62 29.98 -12.64 8.73
C MET A 62 30.86 -13.51 9.61
N GLU A 63 31.97 -12.99 10.13
CA GLU A 63 32.80 -13.69 11.11
C GLU A 63 32.04 -13.99 12.41
N MET A 64 31.19 -13.07 12.88
CA MET A 64 30.30 -13.32 14.03
C MET A 64 29.24 -14.39 13.73
N VAL A 65 28.66 -14.38 12.52
CA VAL A 65 27.66 -15.37 12.08
C VAL A 65 28.29 -16.75 11.92
N ASP A 66 29.44 -16.83 11.27
CA ASP A 66 30.17 -18.09 11.05
C ASP A 66 30.60 -18.73 12.38
N ASN A 67 30.94 -17.89 13.38
CA ASN A 67 31.24 -18.32 14.75
C ASN A 67 29.99 -18.54 15.62
N SER A 68 28.78 -18.27 15.12
CA SER A 68 27.55 -18.46 15.88
C SER A 68 27.17 -19.94 15.96
N TYR A 69 26.54 -20.34 17.07
CA TYR A 69 26.08 -21.71 17.30
C TYR A 69 25.17 -22.23 16.18
N LEU A 70 24.41 -21.34 15.52
CA LEU A 70 23.53 -21.70 14.40
C LEU A 70 24.29 -22.18 13.16
N THR A 71 25.54 -21.76 12.99
CA THR A 71 26.38 -22.11 11.83
C THR A 71 27.45 -23.13 12.19
N SER A 72 27.95 -23.11 13.42
CA SER A 72 29.01 -24.02 13.89
C SER A 72 28.49 -25.33 14.49
N SER A 73 27.20 -25.46 14.80
CA SER A 73 26.63 -26.67 15.41
C SER A 73 26.28 -27.73 14.36
N ASP A 74 26.93 -28.89 14.44
CA ASP A 74 26.61 -30.07 13.63
C ASP A 74 25.17 -30.57 13.86
N GLU A 75 24.61 -30.38 15.05
CA GLU A 75 23.25 -30.80 15.38
C GLU A 75 22.21 -29.97 14.61
N VAL A 76 22.43 -28.66 14.47
CA VAL A 76 21.58 -27.79 13.63
C VAL A 76 21.67 -28.22 12.16
N HIS A 77 22.87 -28.55 11.68
CA HIS A 77 23.06 -29.03 10.31
C HIS A 77 22.35 -30.37 10.07
N LYS A 78 22.50 -31.35 10.98
CA LYS A 78 21.79 -32.64 10.93
C LYS A 78 20.27 -32.45 10.95
N LEU A 79 19.76 -31.58 11.82
CA LEU A 79 18.33 -31.31 11.92
C LEU A 79 17.79 -30.68 10.63
N MET A 80 18.54 -29.75 10.03
CA MET A 80 18.19 -29.14 8.77
C MET A 80 18.14 -30.17 7.63
N LEU A 81 19.16 -31.03 7.51
CA LEU A 81 19.20 -32.10 6.51
C LEU A 81 18.08 -33.13 6.70
N ARG A 82 17.77 -33.47 7.95
CA ARG A 82 16.67 -34.38 8.29
C ARG A 82 15.33 -33.76 7.91
N THR A 83 15.10 -32.50 8.25
CA THR A 83 13.89 -31.76 7.90
C THR A 83 13.74 -31.64 6.37
N GLU A 84 14.82 -31.33 5.65
CA GLU A 84 14.82 -31.27 4.18
C GLU A 84 14.46 -32.64 3.58
N SER A 85 15.07 -33.72 4.07
CA SER A 85 14.80 -35.09 3.60
C SER A 85 13.35 -35.51 3.85
N THR A 86 12.85 -35.31 5.08
CA THR A 86 11.46 -35.62 5.44
C THR A 86 10.47 -34.79 4.62
N PHE A 87 10.77 -33.50 4.39
CA PHE A 87 9.94 -32.64 3.55
C PHE A 87 9.90 -33.14 2.09
N ILE A 88 11.05 -33.53 1.55
CA ILE A 88 11.14 -34.01 0.17
C ILE A 88 10.33 -35.30 -0.02
N GLU A 89 10.46 -36.22 0.91
CA GLU A 89 9.75 -37.51 0.92
C GLU A 89 8.23 -37.31 0.97
N HIS A 90 7.73 -36.49 1.91
CA HIS A 90 6.29 -36.38 2.19
C HIS A 90 5.56 -35.34 1.35
N PHE A 91 6.23 -34.26 0.92
CA PHE A 91 5.59 -33.12 0.24
C PHE A 91 6.02 -32.95 -1.23
N SER A 92 7.05 -33.65 -1.69
CA SER A 92 7.50 -33.58 -3.09
C SER A 92 7.62 -34.93 -3.79
N ASN A 93 6.98 -35.98 -3.26
CA ASN A 93 7.01 -37.35 -3.81
C ASN A 93 8.45 -37.81 -4.13
N SER A 94 9.39 -37.55 -3.21
CA SER A 94 10.81 -37.84 -3.37
C SER A 94 11.53 -37.10 -4.52
N ASN A 95 10.89 -36.10 -5.14
CA ASN A 95 11.52 -35.23 -6.14
C ASN A 95 12.39 -34.16 -5.47
N ARG A 96 13.67 -34.49 -5.30
CA ARG A 96 14.68 -33.63 -4.64
C ARG A 96 14.80 -32.23 -5.24
N SER A 97 14.64 -32.09 -6.56
CA SER A 97 14.73 -30.78 -7.23
C SER A 97 13.53 -29.89 -6.88
N GLN A 98 12.34 -30.47 -6.90
CA GLN A 98 11.10 -29.76 -6.55
C GLN A 98 11.08 -29.39 -5.07
N GLY A 99 11.40 -30.32 -4.16
CA GLY A 99 11.44 -30.06 -2.72
C GLY A 99 12.50 -29.02 -2.34
N LYS A 100 13.71 -29.09 -2.89
CA LYS A 100 14.74 -28.04 -2.69
C LYS A 100 14.30 -26.67 -3.22
N ASN A 101 13.60 -26.62 -4.35
CA ASN A 101 13.10 -25.38 -4.91
C ASN A 101 11.96 -24.76 -4.10
N LEU A 102 11.18 -25.57 -3.37
CA LEU A 102 10.15 -25.11 -2.44
C LEU A 102 10.76 -24.62 -1.12
N LEU A 103 11.80 -25.30 -0.62
CA LEU A 103 12.49 -24.93 0.62
C LEU A 103 13.43 -23.73 0.46
N ARG A 104 14.00 -23.52 -0.74
CA ARG A 104 14.80 -22.32 -1.02
C ARG A 104 13.90 -21.10 -1.01
N SER A 105 14.13 -20.20 -0.07
CA SER A 105 13.65 -18.83 -0.15
C SER A 105 14.14 -18.22 -1.47
N LYS A 106 13.23 -18.05 -2.43
CA LYS A 106 13.51 -17.31 -3.66
C LYS A 106 13.63 -15.83 -3.28
N ALA A 107 14.83 -15.40 -2.89
CA ALA A 107 15.15 -13.99 -2.88
C ALA A 107 14.97 -13.48 -4.32
N ASN A 108 13.91 -12.71 -4.57
CA ASN A 108 13.68 -12.10 -5.87
C ASN A 108 14.89 -11.23 -6.20
N LYS A 109 15.73 -11.71 -7.13
CA LYS A 109 16.93 -10.99 -7.59
C LYS A 109 16.46 -9.63 -8.12
N GLU A 110 16.88 -8.57 -7.44
CA GLU A 110 16.45 -7.22 -7.78
C GLU A 110 16.96 -6.88 -9.20
N ARG A 111 16.03 -6.49 -10.09
CA ARG A 111 16.38 -6.23 -11.49
C ARG A 111 16.79 -4.78 -11.64
N HIS A 112 18.06 -4.52 -11.96
CA HIS A 112 18.60 -3.17 -12.17
C HIS A 112 17.73 -2.28 -13.08
N ARG A 113 17.12 -2.89 -14.11
CA ARG A 113 16.17 -2.21 -15.01
C ARG A 113 15.02 -1.54 -14.28
N ILE A 114 14.48 -2.15 -13.23
CA ILE A 114 13.32 -1.62 -12.50
C ILE A 114 13.73 -0.36 -11.74
N THR A 115 14.86 -0.41 -11.03
CA THR A 115 15.40 0.76 -10.33
C THR A 115 15.68 1.92 -11.29
N PHE A 116 16.30 1.63 -12.44
CA PHE A 116 16.53 2.63 -13.49
C PHE A 116 15.22 3.23 -14.02
N SER A 117 14.25 2.38 -14.43
CA SER A 117 12.97 2.85 -14.95
C SER A 117 12.18 3.65 -13.91
N THR A 118 12.18 3.25 -12.65
CA THR A 118 11.54 4.02 -11.57
C THR A 118 12.15 5.41 -11.47
N GLY A 119 13.49 5.52 -11.50
CA GLY A 119 14.19 6.81 -11.48
C GLY A 119 13.90 7.67 -12.71
N PHE A 120 13.86 7.07 -13.89
CA PHE A 120 13.52 7.75 -15.15
C PHE A 120 12.11 8.36 -15.10
N PHE A 121 11.08 7.56 -14.78
CA PHE A 121 9.71 8.06 -14.71
C PHE A 121 9.51 9.08 -13.58
N PHE A 122 10.23 8.95 -12.46
CA PHE A 122 10.23 9.96 -11.41
C PHE A 122 10.78 11.30 -11.92
N GLY A 123 11.95 11.28 -12.59
CA GLY A 123 12.54 12.46 -13.21
C GLY A 123 11.62 13.09 -14.25
N CYS A 124 11.03 12.29 -15.14
CA CYS A 124 10.04 12.78 -16.11
C CYS A 124 8.83 13.41 -15.43
N SER A 125 8.28 12.79 -14.38
CA SER A 125 7.14 13.34 -13.64
C SER A 125 7.46 14.72 -13.04
N ILE A 126 8.64 14.88 -12.42
CA ILE A 126 9.08 16.17 -11.88
C ILE A 126 9.22 17.20 -12.99
N SER A 127 9.90 16.86 -14.08
CA SER A 127 10.09 17.78 -15.21
C SER A 127 8.76 18.23 -15.82
N LEU A 128 7.78 17.33 -15.96
CA LEU A 128 6.45 17.65 -16.47
C LEU A 128 5.65 18.52 -15.49
N ILE A 129 5.79 18.32 -14.17
CA ILE A 129 5.18 19.21 -13.17
C ILE A 129 5.77 20.62 -13.28
N ILE A 130 7.10 20.73 -13.38
CA ILE A 130 7.77 22.02 -13.56
C ILE A 130 7.31 22.69 -14.87
N ALA A 131 7.24 21.94 -15.97
CA ALA A 131 6.73 22.45 -17.24
C ALA A 131 5.28 22.96 -17.12
N LEU A 132 4.41 22.24 -16.43
CA LEU A 132 3.03 22.66 -16.17
C LEU A 132 2.98 23.98 -15.40
N VAL A 133 3.75 24.11 -14.33
CA VAL A 133 3.84 25.34 -13.51
C VAL A 133 4.36 26.51 -14.36
N LEU A 134 5.41 26.29 -15.16
CA LEU A 134 5.96 27.31 -16.05
C LEU A 134 4.97 27.75 -17.12
N ILE A 135 4.21 26.83 -17.73
CA ILE A 135 3.18 27.18 -18.73
C ILE A 135 2.08 28.02 -18.09
N ILE A 136 1.60 27.63 -16.91
CA ILE A 136 0.57 28.37 -16.17
C ILE A 136 1.03 29.80 -15.86
N HIS A 137 2.27 29.97 -15.39
CA HIS A 137 2.83 31.29 -15.05
C HIS A 137 3.17 32.13 -16.28
N ALA A 138 3.94 31.59 -17.24
CA ALA A 138 4.44 32.34 -18.40
C ALA A 138 3.31 32.84 -19.30
N ARG A 139 2.17 32.14 -19.32
CA ARG A 139 1.01 32.50 -20.15
C ARG A 139 -0.05 33.30 -19.41
N ASN A 140 0.17 33.66 -18.14
CA ASN A 140 -0.74 34.40 -17.27
C ASN A 140 -2.21 33.93 -17.39
N ILE A 141 -2.41 32.61 -17.40
CA ILE A 141 -3.72 31.98 -17.64
C ILE A 141 -4.68 32.25 -16.46
N MET A 142 -4.13 32.68 -15.32
CA MET A 142 -4.85 32.98 -14.09
C MET A 142 -5.85 34.13 -14.26
N GLY A 143 -7.14 33.84 -14.06
CA GLY A 143 -8.23 34.82 -14.09
C GLY A 143 -8.98 34.93 -15.42
N THR A 144 -8.60 34.17 -16.45
CA THR A 144 -9.31 34.19 -17.75
C THR A 144 -10.59 33.35 -17.72
N PRO A 145 -11.67 33.73 -18.45
CA PRO A 145 -12.90 32.93 -18.52
C PRO A 145 -12.66 31.49 -19.01
N GLY A 146 -11.69 31.30 -19.91
CA GLY A 146 -11.29 29.98 -20.40
C GLY A 146 -10.67 29.09 -19.32
N GLN A 147 -9.89 29.67 -18.40
CA GLN A 147 -9.32 28.95 -17.26
C GLN A 147 -10.41 28.44 -16.32
N ILE A 148 -11.41 29.25 -15.99
CA ILE A 148 -12.50 28.84 -15.10
C ILE A 148 -13.20 27.61 -15.69
N THR A 149 -13.55 27.65 -16.98
CA THR A 149 -14.14 26.51 -17.67
C THR A 149 -13.23 25.27 -17.63
N TYR A 150 -11.93 25.42 -17.90
CA TYR A 150 -10.97 24.30 -17.83
C TYR A 150 -10.87 23.70 -16.42
N MET A 151 -10.86 24.55 -15.39
CA MET A 151 -10.78 24.12 -13.99
C MET A 151 -12.05 23.41 -13.52
N GLU A 152 -13.20 23.69 -14.14
CA GLU A 152 -14.47 23.04 -13.82
C GLU A 152 -14.76 21.79 -14.66
N THR A 153 -14.11 21.61 -15.81
CA THR A 153 -14.33 20.46 -16.72
C THR A 153 -13.15 19.51 -16.79
N MET A 154 -11.96 19.95 -17.22
CA MET A 154 -10.82 19.08 -17.46
C MET A 154 -10.06 18.71 -16.18
N PHE A 155 -9.89 19.67 -15.27
CA PHE A 155 -9.13 19.43 -14.04
C PHE A 155 -9.74 18.34 -13.13
N PRO A 156 -11.08 18.25 -12.94
CA PRO A 156 -11.68 17.14 -12.21
C PRO A 156 -11.37 15.75 -12.81
N LEU A 157 -11.13 15.68 -14.12
CA LEU A 157 -10.75 14.45 -14.82
C LEU A 157 -9.28 14.10 -14.53
N TYR A 158 -8.35 15.03 -14.72
CA TYR A 158 -6.92 14.77 -14.49
C TYR A 158 -6.56 14.60 -13.00
N ARG A 159 -7.23 15.30 -12.08
CA ARG A 159 -6.96 15.16 -10.63
C ARG A 159 -7.27 13.76 -10.11
N PHE A 160 -8.17 13.01 -10.77
CA PHE A 160 -8.42 11.61 -10.44
C PHE A 160 -7.13 10.78 -10.48
N PHE A 161 -6.37 10.90 -11.58
CA PHE A 161 -5.08 10.21 -11.71
C PHE A 161 -4.09 10.70 -10.65
N GLY A 162 -4.08 12.00 -10.34
CA GLY A 162 -3.28 12.56 -9.26
C GLY A 162 -3.56 11.89 -7.91
N PHE A 163 -4.84 11.69 -7.56
CA PHE A 163 -5.23 11.00 -6.32
C PHE A 163 -4.78 9.53 -6.31
N VAL A 164 -4.99 8.80 -7.42
CA VAL A 164 -4.57 7.40 -7.55
C VAL A 164 -3.04 7.27 -7.42
N VAL A 165 -2.30 8.10 -8.16
CA VAL A 165 -0.83 8.14 -8.14
C VAL A 165 -0.32 8.43 -6.73
N LEU A 166 -0.84 9.46 -6.07
CA LEU A 166 -0.45 9.81 -4.71
C LEU A 166 -0.73 8.67 -3.72
N HIS A 167 -1.90 8.03 -3.82
CA HIS A 167 -2.25 6.91 -2.94
C HIS A 167 -1.29 5.73 -3.14
N VAL A 168 -0.96 5.39 -4.39
CA VAL A 168 -0.02 4.31 -4.69
C VAL A 168 1.41 4.65 -4.25
N ILE A 169 1.83 5.92 -4.31
CA ILE A 169 3.11 6.38 -3.73
C ILE A 169 3.09 6.18 -2.21
N MET A 170 2.03 6.61 -1.52
CA MET A 170 1.89 6.42 -0.07
C MET A 170 1.91 4.93 0.29
N TYR A 171 1.28 4.07 -0.49
CA TYR A 171 1.33 2.63 -0.29
C TYR A 171 2.75 2.06 -0.51
N ALA A 172 3.49 2.55 -1.52
CA ALA A 172 4.87 2.15 -1.72
C ALA A 172 5.79 2.59 -0.57
N ALA A 173 5.59 3.80 -0.05
CA ALA A 173 6.30 4.30 1.13
C ALA A 173 6.02 3.42 2.35
N ASN A 174 4.77 3.01 2.55
CA ASN A 174 4.40 2.05 3.59
C ASN A 174 5.16 0.72 3.45
N ILE A 175 5.19 0.11 2.26
CA ILE A 175 5.95 -1.14 2.03
C ILE A 175 7.45 -0.94 2.32
N TYR A 176 8.02 0.19 1.91
CA TYR A 176 9.42 0.51 2.18
C TYR A 176 9.70 0.56 3.69
N PHE A 177 8.90 1.31 4.45
CA PHE A 177 9.08 1.41 5.90
C PHE A 177 8.75 0.11 6.62
N TRP A 178 7.73 -0.65 6.21
CA TRP A 178 7.46 -1.98 6.76
C TRP A 178 8.63 -2.94 6.54
N LYS A 179 9.32 -2.86 5.39
CA LYS A 179 10.54 -3.64 5.13
C LYS A 179 11.69 -3.24 6.04
N ILE A 180 11.91 -1.92 6.25
CA ILE A 180 12.97 -1.41 7.13
C ILE A 180 12.74 -1.83 8.58
N TYR A 181 11.53 -1.61 9.09
CA TYR A 181 11.16 -1.92 10.46
C TYR A 181 10.75 -3.40 10.65
N ARG A 182 10.96 -4.25 9.65
CA ARG A 182 10.71 -5.71 9.69
C ARG A 182 9.27 -6.10 10.06
N VAL A 183 8.29 -5.28 9.70
CA VAL A 183 6.87 -5.62 9.80
C VAL A 183 6.55 -6.67 8.74
N ASN A 184 6.08 -7.84 9.17
CA ASN A 184 5.73 -8.95 8.26
C ASN A 184 4.39 -8.71 7.56
N TYR A 185 4.33 -7.71 6.69
CA TYR A 185 3.12 -7.35 5.94
C TYR A 185 2.65 -8.46 5.01
N SER A 186 3.57 -9.27 4.46
CA SER A 186 3.22 -10.41 3.61
C SER A 186 2.39 -11.45 4.34
N PHE A 187 2.75 -11.74 5.59
CA PHE A 187 1.96 -12.61 6.45
C PHE A 187 0.61 -11.98 6.82
N ILE A 188 0.60 -10.70 7.22
CA ILE A 188 -0.62 -9.99 7.66
C ILE A 188 -1.66 -9.91 6.54
N PHE A 189 -1.24 -9.65 5.30
CA PHE A 189 -2.14 -9.62 4.15
C PHE A 189 -2.42 -11.01 3.55
N GLY A 190 -1.75 -12.06 4.02
CA GLY A 190 -1.93 -13.41 3.51
C GLY A 190 -1.40 -13.60 2.07
N PHE A 191 -0.37 -12.85 1.68
CA PHE A 191 0.25 -13.04 0.37
C PHE A 191 0.92 -14.43 0.28
N LYS A 192 0.81 -15.08 -0.88
CA LYS A 192 1.60 -16.28 -1.17
C LYS A 192 3.07 -15.86 -1.28
N GLN A 193 3.97 -16.65 -0.70
CA GLN A 193 5.40 -16.37 -0.71
C GLN A 193 5.92 -16.17 -2.15
N GLY A 194 6.59 -15.05 -2.41
CA GLY A 194 7.14 -14.68 -3.72
C GLY A 194 6.15 -13.98 -4.66
N THR A 195 4.90 -13.76 -4.26
CA THR A 195 3.88 -13.01 -5.03
C THR A 195 3.73 -11.56 -4.56
N GLU A 196 4.39 -11.20 -3.46
CA GLU A 196 4.38 -9.85 -2.92
C GLU A 196 5.07 -8.85 -3.86
N LEU A 197 4.41 -7.70 -4.06
CA LEU A 197 4.94 -6.65 -4.90
C LEU A 197 5.85 -5.75 -4.07
N GLY A 198 7.14 -5.71 -4.40
CA GLY A 198 8.10 -4.84 -3.70
C GLY A 198 7.86 -3.35 -3.98
N TYR A 199 8.22 -2.48 -3.04
CA TYR A 199 7.98 -1.03 -3.12
C TYR A 199 8.47 -0.38 -4.43
N ARG A 200 9.63 -0.79 -4.98
CA ARG A 200 10.14 -0.25 -6.25
C ARG A 200 9.23 -0.52 -7.45
N HIS A 201 8.57 -1.69 -7.47
CA HIS A 201 7.62 -2.05 -8.52
C HIS A 201 6.33 -1.23 -8.40
N VAL A 202 5.88 -1.01 -7.16
CA VAL A 202 4.73 -0.13 -6.87
C VAL A 202 5.04 1.33 -7.28
N LEU A 203 6.24 1.84 -6.97
CA LEU A 203 6.68 3.16 -7.41
C LEU A 203 6.79 3.27 -8.93
N LEU A 204 7.29 2.22 -9.61
CA LEU A 204 7.36 2.20 -11.08
C LEU A 204 5.97 2.36 -11.71
N LEU A 205 4.98 1.61 -11.21
CA LEU A 205 3.60 1.72 -11.69
C LEU A 205 3.03 3.11 -11.44
N SER A 206 3.29 3.67 -10.25
CA SER A 206 2.78 4.98 -9.89
C SER A 206 3.40 6.12 -10.71
N PHE A 207 4.73 6.20 -10.79
CA PHE A 207 5.40 7.23 -11.59
C PHE A 207 5.18 7.04 -13.08
N GLY A 208 5.03 5.80 -13.56
CA GLY A 208 4.62 5.53 -14.94
C GLY A 208 3.25 6.14 -15.23
N LEU A 209 2.23 5.80 -14.44
CA LEU A 209 0.88 6.38 -14.57
C LEU A 209 0.89 7.91 -14.43
N GLY A 210 1.64 8.42 -13.44
CA GLY A 210 1.83 9.85 -13.22
C GLY A 210 2.40 10.56 -14.44
N THR A 211 3.48 10.04 -15.01
CA THR A 211 4.11 10.58 -16.22
C THR A 211 3.15 10.60 -17.40
N PHE A 212 2.44 9.50 -17.67
CA PHE A 212 1.47 9.44 -18.76
C PHE A 212 0.30 10.41 -18.54
N SER A 213 -0.21 10.52 -17.31
CA SER A 213 -1.30 11.44 -16.98
C SER A 213 -0.89 12.91 -17.09
N LEU A 214 0.33 13.27 -16.67
CA LEU A 214 0.87 14.63 -16.77
C LEU A 214 1.18 15.00 -18.23
N CYS A 215 1.76 14.07 -18.98
CA CYS A 215 1.98 14.26 -20.42
C CYS A 215 0.65 14.47 -21.15
N ALA A 216 -0.35 13.64 -20.86
CA ALA A 216 -1.71 13.79 -21.40
C ALA A 216 -2.35 15.13 -21.03
N ALA A 217 -2.15 15.63 -19.80
CA ALA A 217 -2.67 16.92 -19.35
C ALA A 217 -1.98 18.08 -20.07
N LEU A 218 -0.66 18.02 -20.23
CA LEU A 218 0.13 19.03 -20.94
C LEU A 218 -0.21 19.06 -22.43
N LEU A 219 -0.32 17.91 -23.09
CA LEU A 219 -0.75 17.83 -24.49
C LEU A 219 -2.16 18.39 -24.69
N ASN A 220 -3.09 18.09 -23.77
CA ASN A 220 -4.43 18.66 -23.81
C ASN A 220 -4.40 20.19 -23.64
N LEU A 221 -3.58 20.71 -22.71
CA LEU A 221 -3.41 22.14 -22.51
C LEU A 221 -2.78 22.83 -23.73
N ASP A 222 -1.76 22.23 -24.34
CA ASP A 222 -1.07 22.78 -25.51
C ASP A 222 -1.98 22.84 -26.75
N MET A 223 -2.70 21.75 -27.05
CA MET A 223 -3.65 21.69 -28.17
C MET A 223 -4.86 22.61 -27.99
N GLU A 224 -5.27 22.91 -26.76
CA GLU A 224 -6.34 23.87 -26.49
C GLU A 224 -5.90 25.31 -26.81
N MET A 225 -4.61 25.58 -26.62
CA MET A 225 -4.03 26.93 -26.72
C MET A 225 -3.57 27.27 -28.13
N ASP A 226 -3.19 26.28 -28.95
CA ASP A 226 -2.78 26.51 -30.33
C ASP A 226 -3.98 26.80 -31.25
N SER A 227 -3.83 27.86 -32.05
CA SER A 227 -4.88 28.35 -32.95
C SER A 227 -5.15 27.43 -34.14
N GLN A 228 -4.16 26.63 -34.57
CA GLN A 228 -4.28 25.71 -35.70
C GLN A 228 -4.92 24.37 -35.32
N THR A 229 -4.84 23.96 -34.05
CA THR A 229 -5.36 22.68 -33.55
C THR A 229 -6.77 22.78 -32.95
N LYS A 230 -7.41 23.96 -33.02
CA LYS A 230 -8.79 24.21 -32.55
C LYS A 230 -9.84 23.29 -33.18
N ASP A 231 -9.57 22.71 -34.34
CA ASP A 231 -10.50 21.78 -35.02
C ASP A 231 -10.48 20.36 -34.43
N TYR A 232 -9.42 19.98 -33.68
CA TYR A 232 -9.29 18.67 -33.03
C TYR A 232 -9.84 18.62 -31.59
N LYS A 233 -10.64 19.62 -31.17
CA LYS A 233 -11.14 19.77 -29.79
C LYS A 233 -11.78 18.50 -29.22
N THR A 234 -12.66 17.84 -29.96
CA THR A 234 -13.33 16.63 -29.48
C THR A 234 -12.33 15.49 -29.19
N PHE A 235 -11.28 15.37 -29.99
CA PHE A 235 -10.25 14.35 -29.77
C PHE A 235 -9.43 14.66 -28.52
N SER A 236 -9.07 15.94 -28.32
CA SER A 236 -8.31 16.37 -27.13
C SER A 236 -9.07 16.11 -25.82
N GLU A 237 -10.40 16.28 -25.82
CA GLU A 237 -11.24 16.04 -24.63
C GLU A 237 -11.45 14.55 -24.32
N LEU A 238 -11.18 13.65 -25.27
CA LEU A 238 -11.27 12.20 -25.07
C LEU A 238 -9.99 11.59 -24.46
N ILE A 239 -8.88 12.34 -24.40
CA ILE A 239 -7.61 11.86 -23.85
C ILE A 239 -7.75 11.34 -22.40
N PRO A 240 -8.38 12.06 -21.45
CA PRO A 240 -8.56 11.55 -20.09
C PRO A 240 -9.40 10.27 -20.03
N LEU A 241 -10.38 10.13 -20.92
CA LEU A 241 -11.23 8.93 -21.02
C LEU A 241 -10.45 7.73 -21.55
N PHE A 242 -9.64 7.93 -22.60
CA PHE A 242 -8.78 6.88 -23.14
C PHE A 242 -7.80 6.35 -22.08
N LEU A 243 -7.18 7.26 -21.32
CA LEU A 243 -6.28 6.88 -20.24
C LEU A 243 -7.01 6.09 -19.13
N LEU A 244 -8.22 6.52 -18.74
CA LEU A 244 -9.03 5.81 -17.77
C LEU A 244 -9.42 4.41 -18.26
N ALA A 245 -9.88 4.30 -19.51
CA ALA A 245 -10.25 3.03 -20.13
C ALA A 245 -9.05 2.08 -20.21
N LEU A 246 -7.86 2.58 -20.56
CA LEU A 246 -6.63 1.80 -20.58
C LEU A 246 -6.27 1.26 -19.19
N VAL A 247 -6.36 2.09 -18.15
CA VAL A 247 -6.09 1.65 -16.76
C VAL A 247 -7.08 0.57 -16.31
N ILE A 248 -8.37 0.74 -16.61
CA ILE A 248 -9.41 -0.26 -16.30
C ILE A 248 -9.15 -1.56 -17.08
N ALA A 249 -8.87 -1.47 -18.38
CA ALA A 249 -8.58 -2.63 -19.22
C ALA A 249 -7.34 -3.40 -18.72
N ILE A 250 -6.26 -2.70 -18.38
CA ILE A 250 -5.06 -3.31 -17.78
C ILE A 250 -5.40 -3.95 -16.44
N THR A 251 -6.21 -3.31 -15.60
CA THR A 251 -6.57 -3.85 -14.28
C THR A 251 -7.35 -5.15 -14.41
N LEU A 252 -8.34 -5.21 -15.29
CA LEU A 252 -9.21 -6.36 -15.53
C LEU A 252 -8.58 -7.45 -16.43
N CYS A 253 -7.47 -7.15 -17.08
CA CYS A 253 -6.86 -8.04 -18.07
C CYS A 253 -6.52 -9.44 -17.51
N PRO A 254 -7.06 -10.53 -18.07
CA PRO A 254 -6.79 -11.89 -17.55
C PRO A 254 -5.38 -12.39 -17.89
N PHE A 255 -4.72 -11.79 -18.88
CA PHE A 255 -3.40 -12.19 -19.34
C PHE A 255 -2.29 -11.83 -18.35
N ASN A 256 -1.12 -12.45 -18.48
CA ASN A 256 0.04 -12.22 -17.61
C ASN A 256 0.78 -10.90 -17.94
N ILE A 257 0.02 -9.82 -18.06
CA ILE A 257 0.50 -8.45 -18.29
C ILE A 257 0.50 -7.74 -16.93
N LEU A 258 1.56 -6.98 -16.62
CA LEU A 258 1.67 -6.11 -15.44
C LEU A 258 1.17 -6.74 -14.12
N TYR A 259 1.98 -7.60 -13.50
CA TYR A 259 1.75 -8.14 -12.15
C TYR A 259 0.36 -8.77 -11.93
N ARG A 260 -0.01 -9.74 -12.79
CA ARG A 260 -1.31 -10.43 -12.76
C ARG A 260 -1.76 -10.84 -11.36
N SER A 261 -0.90 -11.51 -10.58
CA SER A 261 -1.25 -11.97 -9.23
C SER A 261 -1.74 -10.84 -8.31
N SER A 262 -1.06 -9.69 -8.35
CA SER A 262 -1.42 -8.53 -7.52
C SER A 262 -2.71 -7.87 -8.00
N ARG A 263 -2.94 -7.79 -9.31
CA ARG A 263 -4.20 -7.26 -9.88
C ARG A 263 -5.41 -8.11 -9.48
N PHE A 264 -5.30 -9.43 -9.62
CA PHE A 264 -6.37 -10.33 -9.20
C PHE A 264 -6.59 -10.31 -7.69
N PHE A 265 -5.53 -10.23 -6.88
CA PHE A 265 -5.68 -10.03 -5.42
C PHE A 265 -6.47 -8.76 -5.11
N PHE A 266 -6.14 -7.63 -5.75
CA PHE A 266 -6.85 -6.37 -5.59
C PHE A 266 -8.32 -6.49 -6.02
N LEU A 267 -8.59 -7.08 -7.18
CA LEU A 267 -9.95 -7.26 -7.69
C LEU A 267 -10.79 -8.18 -6.79
N THR A 268 -10.23 -9.27 -6.29
CA THR A 268 -10.92 -10.17 -5.35
C THR A 268 -11.21 -9.45 -4.03
N ALA A 269 -10.26 -8.69 -3.49
CA ALA A 269 -10.49 -7.90 -2.27
C ALA A 269 -11.55 -6.81 -2.50
N LEU A 270 -11.52 -6.13 -3.65
CA LEU A 270 -12.51 -5.11 -4.03
C LEU A 270 -13.91 -5.73 -4.18
N PHE A 271 -14.01 -6.87 -4.84
CA PHE A 271 -15.27 -7.59 -5.00
C PHE A 271 -15.85 -8.01 -3.65
N ARG A 272 -15.05 -8.64 -2.77
CA ARG A 272 -15.49 -9.01 -1.41
C ARG A 272 -15.84 -7.79 -0.55
N CYS A 273 -15.16 -6.67 -0.77
CA CYS A 273 -15.49 -5.39 -0.13
C CYS A 273 -16.87 -4.89 -0.55
N ILE A 274 -17.20 -4.92 -1.85
CA ILE A 274 -18.51 -4.48 -2.35
C ILE A 274 -19.61 -5.46 -1.93
N ALA A 275 -19.33 -6.76 -2.00
CA ALA A 275 -20.25 -7.82 -1.60
C ALA A 275 -20.15 -8.18 -0.11
N ALA A 276 -19.68 -7.25 0.73
CA ALA A 276 -19.39 -7.48 2.15
C ALA A 276 -20.50 -8.18 2.97
N PRO A 277 -21.81 -7.96 2.73
CA PRO A 277 -22.85 -8.70 3.45
C PRO A 277 -22.83 -10.22 3.21
N PHE A 278 -22.29 -10.65 2.06
CA PHE A 278 -22.38 -12.04 1.56
C PHE A 278 -21.09 -12.85 1.70
N TYR A 279 -19.97 -12.20 2.05
CA TYR A 279 -18.67 -12.86 2.16
C TYR A 279 -18.02 -12.62 3.53
N THR A 280 -17.17 -13.55 3.95
CA THR A 280 -16.37 -13.40 5.15
C THR A 280 -15.37 -12.25 4.98
N VAL A 281 -15.26 -11.39 5.99
CA VAL A 281 -14.45 -10.17 5.93
C VAL A 281 -13.07 -10.45 6.50
N ASN A 282 -12.06 -10.51 5.64
CA ASN A 282 -10.67 -10.69 6.06
C ASN A 282 -9.97 -9.33 6.22
N LEU A 283 -8.76 -9.37 6.79
CA LEU A 283 -7.93 -8.17 6.97
C LEU A 283 -7.69 -7.37 5.69
N PRO A 284 -7.32 -7.97 4.55
CA PRO A 284 -7.18 -7.22 3.30
C PRO A 284 -8.47 -6.52 2.86
N ASP A 285 -9.63 -7.15 3.10
CA ASP A 285 -10.93 -6.67 2.63
C ASP A 285 -11.36 -5.42 3.40
N PHE A 286 -11.25 -5.45 4.73
CA PHE A 286 -11.49 -4.23 5.49
C PHE A 286 -10.37 -3.22 5.24
N PHE A 287 -9.10 -3.59 5.27
CA PHE A 287 -7.99 -2.64 5.04
C PHE A 287 -8.16 -1.85 3.74
N LEU A 288 -8.55 -2.51 2.64
CA LEU A 288 -8.91 -1.87 1.37
C LEU A 288 -10.09 -0.92 1.51
N ALA A 289 -11.17 -1.34 2.18
CA ALA A 289 -12.33 -0.49 2.41
C ALA A 289 -12.00 0.77 3.23
N ASP A 290 -11.04 0.72 4.15
CA ASP A 290 -10.55 1.94 4.82
C ASP A 290 -9.82 2.87 3.86
N GLN A 291 -9.08 2.33 2.89
CA GLN A 291 -8.47 3.15 1.83
C GLN A 291 -9.55 3.86 1.01
N LEU A 292 -10.65 3.16 0.68
CA LEU A 292 -11.77 3.73 -0.08
C LEU A 292 -12.44 4.91 0.65
N THR A 293 -12.51 4.89 2.00
CA THR A 293 -13.04 6.04 2.75
C THR A 293 -12.25 7.33 2.53
N SER A 294 -10.95 7.22 2.31
CA SER A 294 -10.05 8.34 1.98
C SER A 294 -9.95 8.60 0.47
N GLN A 295 -10.80 7.95 -0.35
CA GLN A 295 -10.90 8.11 -1.80
C GLN A 295 -12.26 8.65 -2.26
N ALA A 296 -13.10 9.17 -1.35
CA ALA A 296 -14.40 9.73 -1.69
C ALA A 296 -14.34 10.79 -2.82
N GLN A 297 -13.29 11.61 -2.85
CA GLN A 297 -13.10 12.60 -3.90
C GLN A 297 -12.68 12.01 -5.25
N ALA A 298 -11.93 10.90 -5.24
CA ALA A 298 -11.64 10.16 -6.46
C ALA A 298 -12.91 9.50 -7.03
N LEU A 299 -13.78 8.97 -6.18
CA LEU A 299 -15.08 8.43 -6.58
C LEU A 299 -16.01 9.51 -7.18
N ARG A 300 -16.04 10.72 -6.60
CA ARG A 300 -16.74 11.88 -7.18
C ARG A 300 -16.16 12.32 -8.52
N SER A 301 -14.85 12.21 -8.71
CA SER A 301 -14.25 12.43 -10.02
C SER A 301 -14.70 11.36 -11.02
N LEU A 302 -14.81 10.08 -10.63
CA LEU A 302 -15.35 9.02 -11.49
C LEU A 302 -16.83 9.24 -11.85
N GLU A 303 -17.64 9.71 -10.90
CA GLU A 303 -19.01 10.15 -11.19
C GLU A 303 -19.02 11.28 -12.23
N PHE A 304 -18.11 12.25 -12.09
CA PHE A 304 -17.96 13.32 -13.07
C PHE A 304 -17.53 12.80 -14.45
N TYR A 305 -16.68 11.78 -14.54
CA TYR A 305 -16.39 11.07 -15.79
C TYR A 305 -17.66 10.50 -16.44
N ILE A 306 -18.48 9.80 -15.65
CA ILE A 306 -19.74 9.21 -16.14
C ILE A 306 -20.66 10.32 -16.65
N CYS A 307 -20.77 11.43 -15.93
CA CYS A 307 -21.60 12.54 -16.35
C CYS A 307 -21.08 13.21 -17.63
N TYR A 308 -19.83 13.67 -17.61
CA TYR A 308 -19.23 14.49 -18.67
C TYR A 308 -19.21 13.76 -20.02
N TYR A 309 -18.84 12.48 -20.01
CA TYR A 309 -18.78 11.67 -21.22
C TYR A 309 -20.12 10.99 -21.56
N GLY A 310 -20.91 10.59 -20.57
CA GLY A 310 -22.18 9.89 -20.76
C GLY A 310 -23.29 10.80 -21.30
N PHE A 311 -23.42 12.03 -20.78
CA PHE A 311 -24.41 13.00 -21.26
C PHE A 311 -23.95 13.81 -22.48
N GLY A 312 -22.72 13.60 -22.94
CA GLY A 312 -22.21 14.24 -24.15
C GLY A 312 -21.77 15.70 -23.97
N ASP A 313 -21.54 16.16 -22.74
CA ASP A 313 -21.04 17.52 -22.45
C ASP A 313 -19.71 17.81 -23.17
N PHE A 314 -18.89 16.77 -23.39
CA PHE A 314 -17.66 16.84 -24.20
C PHE A 314 -17.88 17.22 -25.68
N ARG A 315 -19.10 17.04 -26.22
CA ARG A 315 -19.44 17.40 -27.61
C ARG A 315 -19.94 18.83 -27.74
N GLN A 316 -20.44 19.43 -26.66
CA GLN A 316 -21.12 20.72 -26.67
C GLN A 316 -20.36 21.78 -25.86
N ARG A 317 -19.25 22.30 -26.42
CA ARG A 317 -18.50 23.48 -25.94
C ARG A 317 -18.33 23.57 -24.41
N ARG A 318 -17.93 22.48 -23.74
CA ARG A 318 -17.65 22.46 -22.28
C ARG A 318 -18.78 23.03 -21.43
N ARG A 319 -20.03 22.80 -21.81
CA ARG A 319 -21.16 23.11 -20.93
C ARG A 319 -21.11 22.14 -19.77
N ASN A 320 -20.94 22.63 -18.54
CA ASN A 320 -20.93 21.79 -17.35
C ASN A 320 -22.37 21.57 -16.87
N THR A 321 -23.13 20.77 -17.61
CA THR A 321 -24.53 20.49 -17.23
C THR A 321 -24.61 19.57 -16.02
N CYS A 322 -23.51 18.86 -15.73
CA CYS A 322 -23.35 17.99 -14.57
C CYS A 322 -23.68 18.66 -13.23
N ARG A 323 -23.35 19.95 -13.09
CA ARG A 323 -23.64 20.71 -11.85
C ARG A 323 -25.03 21.35 -11.82
N SER A 324 -25.66 21.54 -12.97
CA SER A 324 -27.01 22.11 -13.05
C SER A 324 -28.12 21.07 -12.86
N ASN A 325 -27.80 19.78 -13.01
CA ASN A 325 -28.77 18.72 -12.84
C ASN A 325 -28.90 18.33 -11.35
N GLY A 326 -30.10 18.51 -10.79
CA GLY A 326 -30.40 18.17 -9.39
C GLY A 326 -30.21 16.69 -9.05
N VAL A 327 -30.40 15.80 -10.03
CA VAL A 327 -30.17 14.35 -9.86
C VAL A 327 -28.69 14.06 -9.63
N LEU A 328 -27.81 14.60 -10.48
CA LEU A 328 -26.35 14.46 -10.34
C LEU A 328 -25.82 15.15 -9.09
N THR A 329 -26.39 16.28 -8.71
CA THR A 329 -26.06 16.93 -7.43
C THR A 329 -26.38 16.02 -6.24
N THR A 330 -27.46 15.24 -6.31
CA THR A 330 -27.81 14.26 -5.28
C THR A 330 -26.86 13.06 -5.29
N PHE A 331 -26.51 12.53 -6.47
CA PHE A 331 -25.53 11.45 -6.60
C PHE A 331 -24.15 11.84 -6.06
N TYR A 332 -23.72 13.10 -6.22
CA TYR A 332 -22.47 13.63 -5.68
C TYR A 332 -22.32 13.45 -4.15
N PHE A 333 -23.43 13.51 -3.43
CA PHE A 333 -23.47 13.21 -2.00
C PHE A 333 -23.49 11.71 -1.72
N ILE A 334 -24.32 10.96 -2.47
CA ILE A 334 -24.43 9.50 -2.31
C ILE A 334 -23.07 8.82 -2.50
N VAL A 335 -22.34 9.18 -3.57
CA VAL A 335 -21.03 8.61 -3.90
C VAL A 335 -20.01 8.78 -2.77
N ALA A 336 -20.10 9.87 -2.02
CA ALA A 336 -19.23 10.11 -0.86
C ALA A 336 -19.57 9.25 0.36
N VAL A 337 -20.83 8.82 0.48
CA VAL A 337 -21.32 7.97 1.58
C VAL A 337 -21.00 6.49 1.32
N ILE A 338 -20.93 6.06 0.06
CA ILE A 338 -20.72 4.65 -0.33
C ILE A 338 -19.56 3.98 0.42
N PRO A 339 -18.33 4.54 0.50
CA PRO A 339 -17.23 3.87 1.18
C PRO A 339 -17.49 3.60 2.67
N TYR A 340 -18.15 4.56 3.35
CA TYR A 340 -18.48 4.44 4.76
C TYR A 340 -19.61 3.41 4.96
N TRP A 341 -20.56 3.35 4.03
CA TRP A 341 -21.62 2.34 4.03
C TRP A 341 -21.05 0.92 3.86
N LEU A 342 -20.12 0.72 2.92
CA LEU A 342 -19.44 -0.57 2.75
C LEU A 342 -18.71 -0.99 4.03
N ARG A 343 -18.03 -0.06 4.71
CA ARG A 343 -17.39 -0.33 6.00
C ARG A 343 -18.37 -0.66 7.11
N LEU A 344 -19.51 0.02 7.17
CA LEU A 344 -20.56 -0.29 8.12
C LEU A 344 -21.08 -1.73 7.92
N LEU A 345 -21.36 -2.13 6.69
CA LEU A 345 -21.80 -3.48 6.35
C LEU A 345 -20.75 -4.55 6.71
N GLN A 346 -19.47 -4.28 6.44
CA GLN A 346 -18.39 -5.17 6.87
C GLN A 346 -18.33 -5.33 8.40
N CYS A 347 -18.49 -4.24 9.16
CA CYS A 347 -18.50 -4.29 10.61
C CYS A 347 -19.69 -5.11 11.13
N ILE A 348 -20.89 -4.90 10.57
CA ILE A 348 -22.09 -5.67 10.91
C ILE A 348 -21.88 -7.16 10.64
N ARG A 349 -21.31 -7.52 9.48
CA ARG A 349 -21.00 -8.92 9.15
C ARG A 349 -20.08 -9.57 10.19
N ARG A 350 -19.03 -8.86 10.60
CA ARG A 350 -18.09 -9.35 11.61
C ARG A 350 -18.70 -9.47 13.01
N ILE A 351 -19.68 -8.62 13.38
CA ILE A 351 -20.43 -8.80 14.63
C ILE A 351 -21.22 -10.10 14.60
N ILE A 352 -21.88 -10.41 13.47
CA ILE A 352 -22.68 -11.62 13.31
C ILE A 352 -21.80 -12.88 13.38
N GLU A 353 -20.64 -12.85 12.71
CA GLU A 353 -19.73 -14.01 12.63
C GLU A 353 -18.86 -14.19 13.88
N GLU A 354 -18.16 -13.13 14.32
CA GLU A 354 -17.16 -13.20 15.39
C GLU A 354 -17.77 -12.96 16.79
N LYS A 355 -18.99 -12.39 16.86
CA LYS A 355 -19.69 -12.02 18.11
C LYS A 355 -18.88 -11.10 19.04
N ASP A 356 -17.86 -10.41 18.51
CA ASP A 356 -17.05 -9.45 19.24
C ASP A 356 -17.69 -8.05 19.21
N ARG A 357 -17.91 -7.48 20.41
CA ARG A 357 -18.48 -6.15 20.59
C ARG A 357 -17.60 -5.04 20.01
N MET A 358 -16.30 -5.26 19.86
CA MET A 358 -15.39 -4.28 19.26
C MET A 358 -15.78 -3.93 17.82
N HIS A 359 -16.34 -4.88 17.06
CA HIS A 359 -16.84 -4.60 15.70
C HIS A 359 -18.08 -3.70 15.72
N GLY A 360 -18.90 -3.78 16.77
CA GLY A 360 -20.04 -2.88 17.01
C GLY A 360 -19.61 -1.44 17.23
N TYR A 361 -18.59 -1.22 18.06
CA TYR A 361 -18.02 0.11 18.24
C TYR A 361 -17.42 0.67 16.94
N ASN A 362 -16.79 -0.19 16.13
CA ASN A 362 -16.30 0.23 14.82
C ASN A 362 -17.45 0.59 13.87
N ALA A 363 -18.57 -0.15 13.91
CA ALA A 363 -19.77 0.16 13.12
C ALA A 363 -20.32 1.55 13.46
N ILE A 364 -20.36 1.92 14.75
CA ILE A 364 -20.81 3.24 15.21
C ILE A 364 -19.97 4.37 14.60
N LYS A 365 -18.65 4.20 14.49
CA LYS A 365 -17.76 5.17 13.82
C LYS A 365 -18.24 5.52 12.41
N TYR A 366 -18.52 4.49 11.62
CA TYR A 366 -18.94 4.66 10.23
C TYR A 366 -20.37 5.18 10.15
N LEU A 367 -21.28 4.73 11.01
CA LEU A 367 -22.65 5.23 11.08
C LEU A 367 -22.69 6.73 11.40
N LEU A 368 -21.93 7.19 12.40
CA LEU A 368 -21.83 8.62 12.75
C LEU A 368 -21.34 9.46 11.56
N THR A 369 -20.37 8.95 10.81
CA THR A 369 -19.84 9.63 9.62
C THR A 369 -20.89 9.73 8.51
N ILE A 370 -21.68 8.67 8.32
CA ILE A 370 -22.78 8.64 7.33
C ILE A 370 -23.86 9.65 7.72
N VAL A 371 -24.28 9.66 9.00
CA VAL A 371 -25.28 10.61 9.50
C VAL A 371 -24.79 12.05 9.34
N ALA A 372 -23.53 12.34 9.67
CA ALA A 372 -22.93 13.66 9.48
C ALA A 372 -22.97 14.10 8.00
N ALA A 373 -22.61 13.20 7.07
CA ALA A 373 -22.67 13.48 5.64
C ALA A 373 -24.11 13.72 5.15
N CYS A 374 -25.09 12.91 5.60
CA CYS A 374 -26.50 13.08 5.23
C CYS A 374 -27.09 14.39 5.76
N LEU A 375 -26.79 14.78 7.00
CA LEU A 375 -27.22 16.06 7.57
C LEU A 375 -26.62 17.25 6.82
N ARG A 376 -25.37 17.14 6.37
CA ARG A 376 -24.75 18.15 5.52
C ARG A 376 -25.44 18.28 4.17
N THR A 377 -25.86 17.17 3.57
CA THR A 377 -26.65 17.16 2.34
C THR A 377 -28.01 17.85 2.57
N ALA A 378 -28.70 17.49 3.65
CA ALA A 378 -29.97 18.11 4.03
C ALA A 378 -29.85 19.63 4.19
N TYR A 379 -28.78 20.11 4.84
CA TYR A 379 -28.48 21.54 4.94
C TYR A 379 -28.24 22.23 3.58
N THR A 380 -27.62 21.53 2.62
CA THR A 380 -27.39 22.09 1.26
C THR A 380 -28.71 22.29 0.53
N LEU A 381 -29.62 21.32 0.63
CA LEU A 381 -30.92 21.32 -0.02
C LEU A 381 -31.89 22.28 0.66
N ASN A 382 -31.88 22.29 1.99
CA ASN A 382 -32.75 23.09 2.82
C ASN A 382 -31.91 23.88 3.84
N ARG A 383 -31.66 25.17 3.53
CA ARG A 383 -30.75 26.07 4.28
C ARG A 383 -31.34 26.53 5.63
N GLY A 384 -31.85 25.60 6.42
CA GLY A 384 -32.35 25.85 7.78
C GLY A 384 -31.23 25.86 8.82
N ALA A 385 -31.35 26.73 9.83
CA ALA A 385 -30.41 26.81 10.93
C ALA A 385 -30.30 25.48 11.70
N THR A 386 -31.41 24.77 11.89
CA THR A 386 -31.45 23.45 12.54
C THR A 386 -30.57 22.42 11.83
N TRP A 387 -30.65 22.34 10.49
CA TRP A 387 -29.83 21.44 9.69
C TRP A 387 -28.34 21.79 9.76
N ASN A 388 -28.03 23.09 9.79
CA ASN A 388 -26.66 23.56 9.96
C ASN A 388 -26.09 23.13 11.33
N ILE A 389 -26.80 23.44 12.42
CA ILE A 389 -26.38 23.08 13.78
C ILE A 389 -26.21 21.56 13.91
N ALA A 390 -27.17 20.78 13.40
CA ALA A 390 -27.09 19.32 13.41
C ALA A 390 -25.87 18.81 12.63
N ALA A 391 -25.60 19.34 11.43
CA ALA A 391 -24.42 18.98 10.64
C ALA A 391 -23.11 19.28 11.37
N TRP A 392 -23.00 20.41 12.08
CA TRP A 392 -21.82 20.75 12.88
C TRP A 392 -21.64 19.80 14.07
N VAL A 393 -22.70 19.55 14.84
CA VAL A 393 -22.64 18.68 16.03
C VAL A 393 -22.28 17.25 15.64
N PHE A 394 -22.98 16.66 14.67
CA PHE A 394 -22.72 15.28 14.26
C PHE A 394 -21.36 15.12 13.57
N SER A 395 -20.93 16.09 12.76
CA SER A 395 -19.58 16.05 12.18
C SER A 395 -18.49 16.17 13.24
N GLY A 396 -18.70 16.99 14.27
CA GLY A 396 -17.81 17.12 15.42
C GLY A 396 -17.70 15.81 16.21
N VAL A 397 -18.83 15.19 16.55
CA VAL A 397 -18.88 13.90 17.26
C VAL A 397 -18.22 12.78 16.42
N ALA A 398 -18.53 12.71 15.12
CA ALA A 398 -17.91 11.74 14.21
C ALA A 398 -16.38 11.92 14.14
N THR A 399 -15.92 13.18 14.11
CA THR A 399 -14.49 13.51 14.08
C THR A 399 -13.80 13.09 15.37
N LEU A 400 -14.38 13.41 16.54
CA LEU A 400 -13.82 13.03 17.85
C LEU A 400 -13.76 11.51 18.01
N TYR A 401 -14.85 10.81 17.69
CA TYR A 401 -14.93 9.36 17.79
C TYR A 401 -13.92 8.67 16.87
N ALA A 402 -13.80 9.15 15.63
CA ALA A 402 -12.86 8.57 14.68
C ALA A 402 -11.39 8.88 15.02
N THR A 403 -11.09 10.05 15.57
CA THR A 403 -9.76 10.39 16.09
C THR A 403 -9.37 9.47 17.25
N TYR A 404 -10.30 9.25 18.19
CA TYR A 404 -10.10 8.29 19.27
C TYR A 404 -9.82 6.89 18.71
N TRP A 405 -10.63 6.44 17.74
CA TRP A 405 -10.46 5.14 17.11
C TRP A 405 -9.09 4.97 16.46
N ASP A 406 -8.66 5.94 15.66
CA ASP A 406 -7.39 5.90 14.94
C ASP A 406 -6.20 5.80 15.92
N ILE A 407 -6.18 6.61 16.98
CA ILE A 407 -5.04 6.69 17.90
C ILE A 407 -5.05 5.55 18.91
N VAL A 408 -6.19 5.27 19.53
CA VAL A 408 -6.28 4.32 20.66
C VAL A 408 -6.48 2.90 20.17
N VAL A 409 -7.44 2.67 19.28
CA VAL A 409 -7.80 1.30 18.87
C VAL A 409 -6.89 0.80 17.76
N ASP A 410 -6.77 1.57 16.68
CA ASP A 410 -6.02 1.15 15.48
C ASP A 410 -4.51 1.16 15.72
N TRP A 411 -3.98 2.21 16.34
CA TRP A 411 -2.53 2.31 16.64
C TRP A 411 -2.16 1.72 18.00
N GLY A 412 -3.13 1.51 18.90
CA GLY A 412 -2.85 0.98 20.24
C GLY A 412 -2.11 1.95 21.15
N LEU A 413 -2.19 3.26 20.90
CA LEU A 413 -1.52 4.30 21.69
C LEU A 413 -2.42 4.87 22.80
N LEU A 414 -1.91 5.84 23.56
CA LEU A 414 -2.55 6.45 24.74
C LEU A 414 -2.87 5.45 25.86
N GLN A 415 -2.06 4.41 25.99
CA GLN A 415 -2.16 3.44 27.08
C GLN A 415 -1.64 4.06 28.39
N ILE A 416 -2.47 4.03 29.43
CA ILE A 416 -2.12 4.49 30.78
C ILE A 416 -1.44 3.33 31.52
N GLY A 417 -0.33 3.60 32.20
CA GLY A 417 0.39 2.59 33.00
C GLY A 417 1.49 1.81 32.27
N CYS A 418 1.78 2.13 31.00
CA CYS A 418 2.92 1.58 30.27
C CYS A 418 4.24 2.25 30.67
N LYS A 419 5.38 1.56 30.44
CA LYS A 419 6.73 2.09 30.74
C LYS A 419 7.03 3.36 29.94
N ASN A 420 6.42 3.47 28.76
CA ASN A 420 6.44 4.68 27.95
C ASN A 420 5.11 5.43 28.18
N SER A 421 5.16 6.65 28.74
CA SER A 421 3.95 7.46 28.97
C SER A 421 3.11 7.55 27.68
N PHE A 422 1.84 7.13 27.72
CA PHE A 422 0.91 7.19 26.58
C PHE A 422 1.32 6.42 25.31
N LEU A 423 2.35 5.58 25.35
CA LEU A 423 2.80 4.75 24.23
C LEU A 423 2.84 3.28 24.68
N ARG A 424 2.81 2.37 23.70
CA ARG A 424 2.99 0.93 23.96
C ARG A 424 4.39 0.63 24.50
N ASP A 425 4.52 -0.49 25.20
CA ASP A 425 5.82 -0.96 25.70
C ASP A 425 6.77 -1.40 24.58
N LYS A 426 6.22 -2.04 23.54
CA LYS A 426 6.98 -2.46 22.36
C LYS A 426 6.69 -1.50 21.20
N LEU A 427 7.74 -0.90 20.66
CA LEU A 427 7.72 0.03 19.53
C LEU A 427 8.74 -0.44 18.50
N LEU A 428 8.37 -0.46 17.21
CA LEU A 428 9.29 -0.85 16.13
C LEU A 428 10.12 0.33 15.62
N VAL A 429 9.58 1.55 15.73
CA VAL A 429 10.33 2.78 15.42
C VAL A 429 11.12 3.19 16.66
N PRO A 430 12.45 3.36 16.58
CA PRO A 430 13.28 3.70 17.73
C PRO A 430 12.94 5.06 18.37
N HIS A 431 12.54 6.02 17.55
CA HIS A 431 12.28 7.39 17.99
C HIS A 431 10.83 7.61 18.44
N LYS A 432 10.63 7.79 19.74
CA LYS A 432 9.31 8.06 20.36
C LYS A 432 8.62 9.31 19.81
N THR A 433 9.39 10.34 19.43
CA THR A 433 8.89 11.60 18.88
C THR A 433 8.04 11.39 17.62
N VAL A 434 8.34 10.36 16.82
CA VAL A 434 7.59 10.03 15.61
C VAL A 434 6.15 9.65 15.94
N TYR A 435 5.90 8.93 17.04
CA TYR A 435 4.55 8.55 17.47
C TYR A 435 3.75 9.76 17.94
N TYR A 436 4.35 10.64 18.74
CA TYR A 436 3.69 11.87 19.18
C TYR A 436 3.39 12.82 18.03
N ALA A 437 4.35 13.02 17.12
CA ALA A 437 4.14 13.81 15.92
C ALA A 437 3.02 13.23 15.04
N ALA A 438 2.97 11.91 14.87
CA ALA A 438 1.90 11.24 14.12
C ALA A 438 0.52 11.41 14.79
N MET A 439 0.45 11.36 16.12
CA MET A 439 -0.81 11.62 16.85
C MET A 439 -1.30 13.04 16.60
N VAL A 440 -0.45 14.04 16.80
CA VAL A 440 -0.79 15.46 16.56
C VAL A 440 -1.19 15.67 15.10
N LEU A 441 -0.41 15.14 14.15
CA LEU A 441 -0.68 15.28 12.73
C LEU A 441 -2.00 14.61 12.32
N ASN A 442 -2.35 13.45 12.90
CA ASN A 442 -3.64 12.81 12.63
C ASN A 442 -4.82 13.68 13.12
N VAL A 443 -4.71 14.28 14.30
CA VAL A 443 -5.75 15.21 14.81
C VAL A 443 -5.91 16.40 13.86
N LEU A 444 -4.81 17.07 13.49
CA LEU A 444 -4.84 18.22 12.60
C LEU A 444 -5.46 17.88 11.23
N LEU A 445 -5.03 16.79 10.61
CA LEU A 445 -5.56 16.35 9.31
C LEU A 445 -7.02 15.89 9.40
N ARG A 446 -7.49 15.42 10.57
CA ARG A 446 -8.92 15.10 10.77
C ARG A 446 -9.78 16.37 10.83
N LEU A 447 -9.27 17.46 11.41
CA LEU A 447 -9.94 18.77 11.38
C LEU A 447 -10.02 19.31 9.94
N VAL A 448 -9.03 19.01 9.10
CA VAL A 448 -9.07 19.32 7.66
C VAL A 448 -10.18 18.53 6.94
N TRP A 449 -10.44 17.27 7.32
CA TRP A 449 -11.60 16.54 6.80
C TRP A 449 -12.93 17.21 7.20
N LEU A 450 -13.05 17.70 8.45
CA LEU A 450 -14.24 18.42 8.90
C LEU A 450 -14.53 19.65 8.02
N GLN A 451 -13.49 20.36 7.58
CA GLN A 451 -13.61 21.45 6.61
C GLN A 451 -14.19 20.99 5.26
N THR A 452 -13.83 19.80 4.75
CA THR A 452 -14.40 19.26 3.51
C THR A 452 -15.88 18.94 3.61
N VAL A 453 -16.34 18.54 4.80
CA VAL A 453 -17.75 18.28 5.05
C VAL A 453 -18.50 19.60 5.15
N LEU A 454 -17.96 20.59 5.84
CA LEU A 454 -18.68 21.83 6.16
C LEU A 454 -18.56 22.94 5.10
N ASP A 455 -17.74 22.75 4.06
CA ASP A 455 -17.56 23.66 2.91
C ASP A 455 -17.25 25.11 3.32
N LEU A 456 -16.26 25.27 4.20
CA LEU A 456 -15.77 26.59 4.59
C LEU A 456 -15.17 27.29 3.36
N LYS A 457 -15.68 28.48 3.04
CA LYS A 457 -15.25 29.26 1.88
C LYS A 457 -13.93 29.95 2.18
N PHE A 458 -12.90 29.65 1.41
CA PHE A 458 -11.63 30.38 1.42
C PHE A 458 -11.57 31.26 0.18
N SER A 459 -11.37 32.57 0.37
CA SER A 459 -11.39 33.56 -0.70
C SER A 459 -10.17 33.52 -1.63
N PHE A 460 -9.11 32.80 -1.26
CA PHE A 460 -7.80 32.88 -1.93
C PHE A 460 -7.52 31.76 -2.95
N LEU A 461 -8.33 30.70 -3.03
CA LEU A 461 -8.13 29.57 -3.96
C LEU A 461 -9.39 29.27 -4.76
N HIS A 462 -9.20 28.83 -6.01
CA HIS A 462 -10.28 28.25 -6.79
C HIS A 462 -10.82 26.99 -6.10
N ARG A 463 -12.14 26.81 -6.12
CA ARG A 463 -12.84 25.75 -5.36
C ARG A 463 -12.29 24.35 -5.67
N GLU A 464 -12.06 24.05 -6.95
CA GLU A 464 -11.59 22.71 -7.36
C GLU A 464 -10.16 22.43 -6.89
N THR A 465 -9.30 23.45 -6.84
CA THR A 465 -7.94 23.35 -6.31
C THR A 465 -7.97 23.07 -4.82
N LEU A 466 -8.81 23.79 -4.06
CA LEU A 466 -8.99 23.54 -2.63
C LEU A 466 -9.46 22.09 -2.37
N VAL A 467 -10.49 21.63 -3.10
CA VAL A 467 -10.98 20.25 -3.00
C VAL A 467 -9.87 19.24 -3.29
N ALA A 468 -9.03 19.49 -4.29
CA ALA A 468 -7.90 18.62 -4.62
C ALA A 468 -6.83 18.61 -3.51
N LEU A 469 -6.48 19.76 -2.94
CA LEU A 469 -5.50 19.86 -1.84
C LEU A 469 -5.99 19.11 -0.60
N LEU A 470 -7.25 19.31 -0.20
CA LEU A 470 -7.84 18.63 0.96
C LEU A 470 -7.91 17.11 0.74
N ALA A 471 -8.21 16.66 -0.48
CA ALA A 471 -8.16 15.24 -0.85
C ALA A 471 -6.74 14.66 -0.73
N CYS A 472 -5.72 15.39 -1.21
CA CYS A 472 -4.32 14.97 -1.08
C CYS A 472 -3.90 14.82 0.40
N LEU A 473 -4.31 15.75 1.26
CA LEU A 473 -4.05 15.69 2.70
C LEU A 473 -4.72 14.48 3.36
N GLU A 474 -5.95 14.14 2.99
CA GLU A 474 -6.65 12.95 3.48
C GLU A 474 -5.96 11.65 3.01
N ILE A 475 -5.42 11.62 1.79
CA ILE A 475 -4.64 10.47 1.29
C ILE A 475 -3.34 10.30 2.08
N ILE A 476 -2.62 11.40 2.34
CA ILE A 476 -1.39 11.37 3.15
C ILE A 476 -1.71 10.88 4.57
N ARG A 477 -2.77 11.41 5.20
CA ARG A 477 -3.23 10.97 6.52
C ARG A 477 -3.47 9.47 6.57
N ARG A 478 -4.18 8.92 5.57
CA ARG A 478 -4.43 7.48 5.46
C ARG A 478 -3.13 6.68 5.27
N GLY A 479 -2.20 7.22 4.48
CA GLY A 479 -0.87 6.63 4.33
C GLY A 479 -0.11 6.53 5.65
N ILE A 480 -0.19 7.54 6.52
CA ILE A 480 0.39 7.50 7.88
C ILE A 480 -0.35 6.47 8.74
N TRP A 481 -1.68 6.46 8.70
CA TRP A 481 -2.50 5.49 9.43
C TRP A 481 -2.16 4.05 9.05
N ASN A 482 -1.92 3.75 7.77
CA ASN A 482 -1.54 2.43 7.29
C ASN A 482 -0.29 1.90 8.00
N PHE A 483 0.73 2.75 8.15
CA PHE A 483 2.00 2.37 8.77
C PHE A 483 1.78 1.87 10.20
N PHE A 484 1.20 2.71 11.06
CA PHE A 484 0.99 2.42 12.48
C PHE A 484 -0.06 1.34 12.71
N ARG A 485 -1.09 1.24 11.86
CA ARG A 485 -2.10 0.18 11.96
C ARG A 485 -1.48 -1.20 11.77
N LEU A 486 -0.63 -1.35 10.76
CA LEU A 486 0.04 -2.64 10.47
C LEU A 486 1.16 -2.95 11.43
N GLU A 487 1.85 -1.94 11.92
CA GLU A 487 2.77 -2.08 13.04
C GLU A 487 2.04 -2.64 14.28
N ASN A 488 0.89 -2.06 14.65
CA ASN A 488 0.08 -2.55 15.78
C ASN A 488 -0.41 -3.98 15.56
N GLU A 489 -0.90 -4.28 14.36
CA GLU A 489 -1.35 -5.63 14.00
C GLU A 489 -0.21 -6.65 14.09
N HIS A 490 0.98 -6.27 13.65
CA HIS A 490 2.17 -7.11 13.75
C HIS A 490 2.51 -7.42 15.20
N LEU A 491 2.57 -6.40 16.05
CA LEU A 491 2.87 -6.55 17.47
C LEU A 491 1.82 -7.41 18.20
N ASN A 492 0.54 -7.23 17.87
CA ASN A 492 -0.55 -8.04 18.42
C ASN A 492 -0.47 -9.51 17.96
N ASN A 493 -0.13 -9.77 16.70
CA ASN A 493 0.04 -11.13 16.19
C ASN A 493 1.25 -11.84 16.80
N VAL A 494 2.35 -11.13 17.01
CA VAL A 494 3.53 -11.66 17.73
C VAL A 494 3.17 -11.95 19.20
N GLY A 495 2.46 -11.03 19.86
CA GLY A 495 2.03 -11.20 21.26
C GLY A 495 1.08 -12.38 21.49
N LYS A 496 0.25 -12.74 20.49
CA LYS A 496 -0.66 -13.90 20.54
C LYS A 496 -0.06 -15.20 19.99
N PHE A 497 1.24 -15.26 19.76
CA PHE A 497 1.94 -16.40 19.12
C PHE A 497 1.40 -16.81 17.73
N ARG A 498 0.62 -15.94 17.07
CA ARG A 498 0.07 -16.19 15.73
C ARG A 498 1.10 -15.97 14.61
N ALA A 499 2.33 -15.60 14.95
CA ALA A 499 3.43 -15.45 13.99
C ALA A 499 3.86 -16.77 13.33
N PHE A 500 3.42 -17.91 13.87
CA PHE A 500 3.62 -19.24 13.30
C PHE A 500 2.25 -19.88 13.03
N LYS A 501 2.05 -20.44 11.83
CA LYS A 501 0.96 -21.41 11.54
C LYS A 501 1.28 -22.77 12.19
N THR A 502 1.76 -22.78 13.42
CA THR A 502 1.84 -24.03 14.18
C THR A 502 0.42 -24.38 14.57
N VAL A 503 -0.17 -25.30 13.81
CA VAL A 503 -1.26 -26.16 14.29
C VAL A 503 -0.84 -26.59 15.70
N PRO A 504 -1.65 -26.38 16.75
CA PRO A 504 -1.34 -26.97 18.04
C PRO A 504 -1.11 -28.45 17.78
N LEU A 505 0.12 -28.91 18.03
CA LEU A 505 0.46 -30.31 17.86
C LEU A 505 -0.51 -31.11 18.75
N PRO A 506 -0.99 -32.29 18.31
CA PRO A 506 -2.00 -33.07 19.02
C PRO A 506 -1.40 -33.78 20.24
N PHE A 507 -0.61 -33.08 21.03
CA PHE A 507 -0.12 -33.55 22.30
C PHE A 507 -1.08 -33.00 23.35
N ASN A 508 -2.00 -33.86 23.79
CA ASN A 508 -2.62 -33.69 25.09
C ASN A 508 -1.47 -33.66 26.09
N TYR A 509 -1.18 -32.49 26.65
CA TYR A 509 -0.52 -32.45 27.94
C TYR A 509 -1.56 -32.96 28.93
N GLN A 510 -1.62 -34.29 29.09
CA GLN A 510 -2.04 -34.84 30.37
C GLN A 510 -1.02 -34.30 31.35
N GLU A 511 -1.45 -33.30 32.14
CA GLU A 511 -0.79 -33.04 33.41
C GLU A 511 -0.82 -34.37 34.15
N ASP A 512 0.34 -35.03 34.18
CA ASP A 512 0.64 -36.09 35.11
C ASP A 512 0.43 -35.47 36.50
N ARG A 513 -0.80 -35.64 37.02
CA ARG A 513 -1.03 -35.58 38.45
C ARG A 513 -0.29 -36.78 39.00
N ASP A 514 0.95 -36.54 39.39
CA ASP A 514 1.70 -37.41 40.26
C ASP A 514 0.81 -37.75 41.46
N GLN A 515 0.25 -38.95 41.41
CA GLN A 515 0.00 -39.75 42.59
C GLN A 515 1.38 -40.07 43.16
N ASP A 516 1.75 -39.41 44.24
CA ASP A 516 2.66 -39.99 45.23
C ASP A 516 2.36 -39.37 46.60
N ASN A 517 1.66 -40.20 47.40
CA ASN A 517 1.36 -40.13 48.84
C ASN A 517 0.31 -39.16 49.37
#